data_AF-A0A6A7LLI3-F1
#
_entry.id   AF-A0A6A7LLI3-F1
#
_cell.length_a   1.000
_cell.length_b   1.000
_cell.length_c   1.000
_cell.angle_alpha   90.00
_cell.angle_beta   90.00
_cell.angle_gamma   90.00
#
_symmetry.space_group_name_H-M   'P 1'
#
loop_
_entity.id
_entity.type
_entity.pdbx_description
1 polymer ?
#
loop_
_entity_poly.entity_id
_entity_poly.type
_entity_poly.pdbx_seq_one_letter_code
_entity_poly.pdbx_strand_id
1 'polypeptide(L)'
;MSLGSQHNKQDRRRQQIEWRRTKILELMSKGENNQSEIARILHIDKSIVCRDIASFRRQAQEEFKTYLTQRLPMEYELCFEGLKSILKESWNIESDSEDKREKMQALSLAKECYAMMRDLATSAPVVERAARFVENVRNQPRSSILQNDKVAIGVTAKESSIRAGRNDSTESIKDIR
;
A
#
# COMPACT_ATOMS: atom_id res chain seq x y z
N MET A 1 11.28 -42.88 23.99
CA MET A 1 11.14 -41.81 25.01
C MET A 1 12.06 -40.60 24.78
N SER A 2 12.35 -40.17 23.53
CA SER A 2 13.38 -39.15 23.26
C SER A 2 12.85 -37.76 22.83
N LEU A 3 11.60 -37.67 22.35
CA LEU A 3 11.03 -36.44 21.79
C LEU A 3 10.67 -35.37 22.84
N GLY A 4 10.23 -35.78 24.04
CA GLY A 4 9.83 -34.83 25.11
C GLY A 4 10.99 -34.08 25.77
N SER A 5 12.21 -34.63 25.77
CA SER A 5 13.39 -34.00 26.38
C SER A 5 13.99 -32.92 25.48
N GLN A 6 13.94 -33.12 24.15
CA GLN A 6 14.46 -32.16 23.18
C GLN A 6 13.60 -30.90 23.10
N HIS A 7 12.28 -31.03 23.21
CA HIS A 7 11.33 -29.91 23.19
C HIS A 7 11.57 -28.94 24.36
N ASN A 8 11.64 -29.46 25.59
CA ASN A 8 11.87 -28.65 26.80
C ASN A 8 13.22 -27.89 26.76
N LYS A 9 14.26 -28.48 26.17
CA LYS A 9 15.57 -27.82 26.00
C LYS A 9 15.52 -26.66 25.00
N GLN A 10 14.70 -26.79 23.94
CA GLN A 10 14.52 -25.72 22.96
C GLN A 10 13.75 -24.54 23.56
N ASP A 11 12.72 -24.80 24.36
CA ASP A 11 11.90 -23.74 24.98
C ASP A 11 12.70 -22.92 25.98
N ARG A 12 13.49 -23.57 26.86
CA ARG A 12 14.39 -22.86 27.78
C ARG A 12 15.38 -21.98 27.03
N ARG A 13 15.93 -22.45 25.91
CA ARG A 13 16.86 -21.67 25.09
C ARG A 13 16.17 -20.45 24.48
N ARG A 14 14.93 -20.59 24.00
CA ARG A 14 14.14 -19.47 23.48
C ARG A 14 13.89 -18.41 24.57
N GLN A 15 13.43 -18.84 25.74
CA GLN A 15 13.21 -17.96 26.90
C GLN A 15 14.48 -17.21 27.30
N GLN A 16 15.63 -17.89 27.29
CA GLN A 16 16.90 -17.27 27.64
C GLN A 16 17.35 -16.20 26.62
N ILE A 17 17.10 -16.44 25.32
CA ILE A 17 17.36 -15.46 24.26
C ILE A 17 16.42 -14.27 24.39
N GLU A 18 15.13 -14.53 24.63
CA GLU A 18 14.11 -13.50 24.79
C GLU A 18 14.41 -12.59 25.98
N TRP A 19 14.66 -13.19 27.16
CA TRP A 19 15.06 -12.45 28.36
C TRP A 19 16.28 -11.56 28.10
N ARG A 20 17.31 -12.11 27.45
CA ARG A 20 18.55 -11.37 27.14
C ARG A 20 18.26 -10.20 26.20
N ARG A 21 17.47 -10.41 25.15
CA ARG A 21 17.11 -9.37 24.19
C ARG A 21 16.30 -8.25 24.83
N THR A 22 15.33 -8.58 25.67
CA THR A 22 14.54 -7.61 26.44
C THR A 22 15.44 -6.77 27.35
N LYS A 23 16.41 -7.40 28.02
CA LYS A 23 17.38 -6.68 28.86
C LYS A 23 18.33 -5.78 28.07
N ILE A 24 18.80 -6.21 26.90
CA ILE A 24 19.60 -5.36 26.02
C ILE A 24 18.79 -4.12 25.59
N LEU A 25 17.53 -4.30 25.18
CA LEU A 25 16.66 -3.17 24.80
C LEU A 25 16.41 -2.22 25.98
N GLU A 26 16.20 -2.74 27.19
CA GLU A 26 16.04 -1.95 28.40
C GLU A 26 17.28 -1.09 28.71
N LEU A 27 18.48 -1.64 28.55
CA LEU A 27 19.73 -0.90 28.76
C LEU A 27 19.92 0.17 27.68
N MET A 28 19.65 -0.17 26.42
CA MET A 28 19.72 0.78 25.31
C MET A 28 18.74 1.95 25.49
N SER A 29 17.52 1.70 25.99
CA SER A 29 16.54 2.76 26.26
C SER A 29 16.94 3.68 27.41
N LYS A 30 17.77 3.19 28.34
CA LYS A 30 18.40 3.97 29.42
C LYS A 30 19.63 4.78 28.95
N GLY A 31 20.01 4.68 27.67
CA GLY A 31 21.13 5.42 27.08
C GLY A 31 22.44 4.63 27.01
N GLU A 32 22.46 3.36 27.46
CA GLU A 32 23.62 2.50 27.34
C GLU A 32 23.79 2.04 25.88
N ASN A 33 24.54 2.83 25.10
CA ASN A 33 24.78 2.57 23.68
C ASN A 33 26.08 1.80 23.41
N ASN A 34 26.93 1.63 24.43
CA ASN A 34 28.19 0.92 24.30
C ASN A 34 28.00 -0.60 24.49
N GLN A 35 28.19 -1.37 23.42
CA GLN A 35 28.02 -2.83 23.45
C GLN A 35 28.93 -3.54 24.45
N SER A 36 30.14 -3.00 24.69
CA SER A 36 31.07 -3.56 25.67
C SER A 36 30.55 -3.36 27.10
N GLU A 37 29.89 -2.24 27.37
CA GLU A 37 29.32 -1.92 28.69
C GLU A 37 28.07 -2.77 28.97
N ILE A 38 27.19 -2.91 27.98
CA ILE A 38 26.05 -3.83 28.05
C ILE A 38 26.51 -5.26 28.32
N ALA A 39 27.57 -5.72 27.64
CA ALA A 39 28.15 -7.04 27.84
C ALA A 39 28.65 -7.25 29.28
N ARG A 40 29.29 -6.22 29.84
CA ARG A 40 29.77 -6.21 31.24
C ARG A 40 28.62 -6.29 32.24
N ILE A 41 27.57 -5.48 32.06
CA ILE A 41 26.38 -5.45 32.93
C ILE A 41 25.63 -6.79 32.91
N LEU A 42 25.50 -7.39 31.73
CA LEU A 42 24.76 -8.65 31.55
C LEU A 42 25.62 -9.91 31.75
N HIS A 43 26.93 -9.75 32.02
CA HIS A 43 27.89 -10.85 32.15
C HIS A 43 27.86 -11.84 30.97
N ILE A 44 27.81 -11.31 29.75
CA ILE A 44 27.79 -12.09 28.50
C ILE A 44 28.89 -11.63 27.55
N ASP A 45 29.23 -12.48 26.59
CA ASP A 45 30.20 -12.11 25.57
C ASP A 45 29.68 -10.99 24.66
N LYS A 46 30.56 -10.05 24.31
CA LYS A 46 30.25 -8.90 23.46
C LYS A 46 29.72 -9.32 22.08
N SER A 47 30.22 -10.43 21.52
CA SER A 47 29.76 -10.91 20.21
C SER A 47 28.28 -11.33 20.24
N ILE A 48 27.77 -11.78 21.40
CA ILE A 48 26.36 -12.14 21.58
C ILE A 48 25.50 -10.87 21.56
N VAL A 49 25.91 -9.83 22.29
CA VAL A 49 25.23 -8.52 22.29
C VAL A 49 25.20 -7.95 20.87
N CYS A 50 26.33 -7.98 20.17
CA CYS A 50 26.44 -7.52 18.78
C CYS A 50 25.45 -8.26 17.86
N ARG A 51 25.36 -9.59 17.99
CA ARG A 51 24.45 -10.42 17.20
C ARG A 51 22.98 -10.13 17.47
N ASP A 52 22.62 -9.88 18.73
CA ASP A 52 21.24 -9.52 19.08
C ASP A 52 20.87 -8.13 18.58
N ILE A 53 21.76 -7.14 18.70
CA ILE A 53 21.55 -5.81 18.12
C ILE A 53 21.38 -5.90 16.60
N ALA A 54 22.21 -6.71 15.93
CA ALA A 54 22.06 -6.97 14.50
C ALA A 54 20.73 -7.68 14.18
N SER A 55 20.22 -8.52 15.09
CA SER A 55 18.90 -9.14 14.93
C SER A 55 17.77 -8.13 15.06
N PHE A 56 17.86 -7.17 15.98
CA PHE A 56 16.88 -6.08 16.10
C PHE A 56 16.83 -5.23 14.85
N ARG A 57 18.00 -4.86 14.30
CA ARG A 57 18.08 -4.10 13.05
C ARG A 57 17.41 -4.84 11.89
N ARG A 58 17.69 -6.13 11.74
CA ARG A 58 17.07 -6.97 10.70
C ARG A 58 15.56 -7.10 10.90
N GLN A 59 15.12 -7.31 12.14
CA GLN A 59 13.69 -7.38 12.45
C GLN A 59 12.98 -6.07 12.11
N ALA A 60 13.53 -4.93 12.54
CA ALA A 60 12.98 -3.61 12.23
C ALA A 60 12.92 -3.37 10.71
N GLN A 61 13.96 -3.77 9.96
CA GLN A 61 13.96 -3.67 8.51
C GLN A 61 12.86 -4.53 7.85
N GLU A 62 12.66 -5.76 8.32
CA GLU A 62 11.63 -6.66 7.77
C GLU A 62 10.21 -6.18 8.13
N GLU A 63 10.01 -5.71 9.36
CA GLU A 63 8.75 -5.11 9.79
C GLU A 63 8.43 -3.85 8.96
N PHE A 64 9.42 -3.00 8.74
CA PHE A 64 9.28 -1.79 7.93
C PHE A 64 8.98 -2.13 6.47
N LYS A 65 9.67 -3.12 5.89
CA LYS A 65 9.39 -3.63 4.55
C LYS A 65 7.97 -4.18 4.45
N THR A 66 7.52 -4.95 5.43
CA THR A 66 6.15 -5.49 5.48
C THR A 66 5.13 -4.36 5.54
N TYR A 67 5.40 -3.33 6.37
CA TYR A 67 4.54 -2.14 6.44
C TYR A 67 4.44 -1.44 5.09
N LEU A 68 5.56 -1.15 4.42
CA LEU A 68 5.57 -0.46 3.12
C LEU A 68 4.94 -1.27 1.98
N THR A 69 5.08 -2.60 2.01
CA THR A 69 4.65 -3.46 0.90
C THR A 69 3.23 -3.95 1.03
N GLN A 70 2.71 -4.14 2.25
CA GLN A 70 1.40 -4.74 2.48
C GLN A 70 0.43 -3.78 3.16
N ARG A 71 0.81 -3.21 4.30
CA ARG A 71 -0.11 -2.39 5.12
C ARG A 71 -0.37 -1.02 4.48
N LEU A 72 0.70 -0.34 4.09
CA LEU A 72 0.61 1.00 3.54
C LEU A 72 -0.27 1.05 2.27
N PRO A 73 -0.10 0.20 1.24
CA PRO A 73 -1.02 0.21 0.11
C PRO A 73 -2.49 0.06 0.50
N MET A 74 -2.81 -0.81 1.46
CA MET A 74 -4.19 -1.00 1.91
C MET A 74 -4.78 0.26 2.55
N GLU A 75 -4.02 0.95 3.41
CA GLU A 75 -4.44 2.23 4.00
C GLU A 75 -4.70 3.29 2.93
N TYR A 76 -3.85 3.35 1.89
CA TYR A 76 -4.06 4.27 0.77
C TYR A 76 -5.35 3.99 0.02
N GLU A 77 -5.65 2.72 -0.28
CA GLU A 77 -6.90 2.33 -0.95
C GLU A 77 -8.12 2.71 -0.09
N LEU A 78 -8.08 2.46 1.22
CA LEU A 78 -9.15 2.86 2.14
C LEU A 78 -9.37 4.38 2.13
N CYS A 79 -8.31 5.17 2.18
CA CYS A 79 -8.39 6.62 2.06
C CYS A 79 -8.97 7.06 0.70
N PHE A 80 -8.55 6.42 -0.40
CA PHE A 80 -9.06 6.71 -1.74
C PHE A 80 -10.57 6.46 -1.84
N GLU A 81 -11.05 5.32 -1.35
CA GLU A 81 -12.48 4.99 -1.36
C GLU A 81 -13.30 5.93 -0.47
N GLY A 82 -12.77 6.29 0.71
CA GLY A 82 -13.38 7.30 1.57
C GLY A 82 -13.50 8.67 0.88
N LEU A 83 -12.43 9.13 0.23
CA LEU A 83 -12.43 10.39 -0.52
C LEU A 83 -13.37 10.35 -1.74
N LYS A 84 -13.48 9.21 -2.44
CA LYS A 84 -14.45 9.05 -3.54
C LYS A 84 -15.89 9.15 -3.05
N SER A 85 -16.18 8.59 -1.88
CA SER A 85 -17.50 8.69 -1.26
C SER A 85 -17.86 10.14 -0.93
N ILE A 86 -16.94 10.88 -0.29
CA ILE A 86 -17.13 12.31 0.03
C ILE A 86 -17.26 13.15 -1.25
N LEU A 87 -16.46 12.86 -2.27
CA LEU A 87 -16.53 13.52 -3.56
C LEU A 87 -17.90 13.30 -4.21
N LYS A 88 -18.41 12.07 -4.19
CA LYS A 88 -19.75 11.75 -4.73
C LYS A 88 -20.82 12.54 -3.99
N GLU A 89 -20.76 12.59 -2.66
CA GLU A 89 -21.72 13.35 -1.88
C GLU A 89 -21.63 14.86 -2.14
N SER A 90 -20.43 15.39 -2.35
CA SER A 90 -20.24 16.79 -2.74
C SER A 90 -20.93 17.10 -4.08
N TRP A 91 -20.88 16.19 -5.05
CA TRP A 91 -21.60 16.37 -6.31
C TRP A 91 -23.12 16.25 -6.17
N ASN A 92 -23.60 15.39 -5.26
CA ASN A 92 -25.03 15.30 -4.94
C ASN A 92 -25.51 16.63 -4.34
N ILE A 93 -24.80 17.19 -3.35
CA ILE A 93 -25.15 18.48 -2.72
C ILE A 93 -25.16 19.61 -3.75
N GLU A 94 -24.18 19.66 -4.65
CA GLU A 94 -24.16 20.67 -5.71
C GLU A 94 -25.37 20.54 -6.65
N SER A 95 -25.75 19.31 -6.99
CA SER A 95 -26.87 19.04 -7.90
C SER A 95 -28.23 19.35 -7.25
N ASP A 96 -28.40 18.98 -5.99
CA ASP A 96 -29.68 19.01 -5.27
C ASP A 96 -29.96 20.35 -4.59
N SER A 97 -28.93 21.14 -4.25
CA SER A 97 -29.13 22.44 -3.63
C SER A 97 -29.58 23.50 -4.66
N GLU A 98 -30.45 24.41 -4.24
CA GLU A 98 -30.78 25.62 -5.01
C GLU A 98 -29.93 26.82 -4.58
N ASP A 99 -29.30 26.77 -3.39
CA ASP A 99 -28.47 27.86 -2.87
C ASP A 99 -27.08 27.84 -3.51
N LYS A 100 -26.73 28.95 -4.17
CA LYS A 100 -25.40 29.16 -4.76
C LYS A 100 -24.29 29.06 -3.74
N ARG A 101 -24.53 29.41 -2.47
CA ARG A 101 -23.51 29.32 -1.42
C ARG A 101 -23.20 27.87 -1.07
N GLU A 102 -24.22 27.04 -0.91
CA GLU A 102 -24.06 25.60 -0.67
C GLU A 102 -23.40 24.91 -1.86
N LYS A 103 -23.81 25.24 -3.09
CA LYS A 103 -23.12 24.75 -4.32
C LYS A 103 -21.63 25.09 -4.31
N MET A 104 -21.29 26.33 -4.00
CA MET A 104 -19.89 26.76 -3.96
C MET A 104 -19.09 26.03 -2.88
N GLN A 105 -19.69 25.78 -1.71
CA GLN A 105 -19.06 25.00 -0.64
C GLN A 105 -18.84 23.55 -1.07
N ALA A 106 -19.84 22.93 -1.71
CA ALA A 106 -19.74 21.58 -2.23
C ALA A 106 -18.65 21.44 -3.30
N LEU A 107 -18.56 22.40 -4.24
CA LEU A 107 -17.50 22.44 -5.24
C LEU A 107 -16.11 22.67 -4.61
N SER A 108 -16.01 23.47 -3.55
CA SER A 108 -14.75 23.64 -2.81
C SER A 108 -14.31 22.34 -2.15
N LEU A 109 -15.25 21.60 -1.52
CA LEU A 109 -14.97 20.30 -0.93
C LEU A 109 -14.56 19.27 -2.00
N ALA A 110 -15.21 19.26 -3.17
CA ALA A 110 -14.83 18.41 -4.29
C ALA A 110 -13.39 18.71 -4.76
N LYS A 111 -13.02 19.99 -4.88
CA LYS A 111 -11.64 20.42 -5.20
C LYS A 111 -10.64 19.91 -4.16
N GLU A 112 -10.97 20.00 -2.87
CA GLU A 112 -10.12 19.48 -1.78
C GLU A 112 -9.95 17.97 -1.87
N CYS A 113 -11.02 17.22 -2.16
CA CYS A 113 -10.95 15.78 -2.39
C CYS A 113 -9.97 15.43 -3.52
N TYR A 114 -10.04 16.13 -4.66
CA TYR A 114 -9.09 15.92 -5.76
C TYR A 114 -7.65 16.26 -5.37
N ALA A 115 -7.43 17.34 -4.61
CA ALA A 115 -6.10 17.70 -4.12
C ALA A 115 -5.52 16.61 -3.22
N MET A 116 -6.31 16.12 -2.25
CA MET A 116 -5.90 15.05 -1.34
C MET A 116 -5.64 13.73 -2.08
N MET A 117 -6.51 13.35 -3.02
CA MET A 117 -6.30 12.16 -3.88
C MET A 117 -4.99 12.27 -4.68
N ARG A 118 -4.70 13.45 -5.26
CA ARG A 118 -3.44 13.69 -5.96
C ARG A 118 -2.24 13.53 -5.03
N ASP A 119 -2.30 14.12 -3.84
CA ASP A 119 -1.20 14.07 -2.88
C ASP A 119 -0.93 12.61 -2.44
N LEU A 120 -1.99 11.81 -2.21
CA LEU A 120 -1.88 10.36 -1.97
C LEU A 120 -1.25 9.62 -3.15
N ALA A 121 -1.69 9.90 -4.38
CA ALA A 121 -1.14 9.26 -5.60
C ALA A 121 0.34 9.58 -5.83
N THR A 122 0.79 10.79 -5.45
CA THR A 122 2.18 11.23 -5.61
C THR A 122 3.11 10.85 -4.45
N SER A 123 2.59 10.14 -3.44
CA SER A 123 3.40 9.69 -2.32
C SER A 123 4.51 8.74 -2.77
N ALA A 124 5.71 8.96 -2.22
CA ALA A 124 6.93 8.22 -2.58
C ALA A 124 6.78 6.68 -2.60
N PRO A 125 6.03 6.02 -1.70
CA PRO A 125 5.86 4.56 -1.73
C PRO A 125 5.02 4.06 -2.92
N VAL A 126 4.02 4.83 -3.37
CA VAL A 126 3.22 4.49 -4.55
C VAL A 126 4.05 4.68 -5.82
N VAL A 127 4.81 5.77 -5.88
CA VAL A 127 5.74 6.06 -6.99
C VAL A 127 6.86 5.00 -7.06
N GLU A 128 7.41 4.55 -5.94
CA GLU A 128 8.42 3.49 -5.89
C GLU A 128 7.86 2.15 -6.40
N ARG A 129 6.62 1.79 -6.02
CA ARG A 129 5.96 0.58 -6.54
C ARG A 129 5.69 0.68 -8.04
N ALA A 130 5.22 1.81 -8.52
CA ALA A 130 4.99 2.06 -9.95
C ALA A 130 6.31 2.01 -10.75
N ALA A 131 7.38 2.63 -10.23
CA ALA A 131 8.71 2.59 -10.84
C ALA A 131 9.25 1.16 -10.94
N ARG A 132 9.16 0.38 -9.86
CA ARG A 132 9.55 -1.05 -9.86
C ARG A 132 8.72 -1.88 -10.83
N PHE A 133 7.42 -1.62 -10.94
CA PHE A 133 6.57 -2.28 -11.91
C PHE A 133 7.01 -1.98 -13.36
N VAL A 134 7.26 -0.71 -13.67
CA VAL A 134 7.75 -0.29 -15.00
C VAL A 134 9.11 -0.90 -15.32
N GLU A 135 10.03 -0.94 -14.36
CA GLU A 135 11.33 -1.61 -14.51
C GLU A 135 11.18 -3.12 -14.76
N ASN A 136 10.29 -3.79 -14.02
CA ASN A 136 10.03 -5.21 -14.20
C ASN A 136 9.42 -5.51 -15.57
N VAL A 137 8.50 -4.68 -16.06
CA VAL A 137 7.92 -4.81 -17.42
C VAL A 137 8.97 -4.53 -18.49
N ARG A 138 9.83 -3.53 -18.30
CA ARG A 138 10.91 -3.19 -19.24
C ARG A 138 11.98 -4.27 -19.33
N ASN A 139 12.28 -4.94 -18.21
CA ASN A 139 13.31 -5.97 -18.12
C ASN A 139 12.78 -7.39 -18.44
N GLN A 140 11.49 -7.55 -18.72
CA GLN A 140 10.95 -8.82 -19.22
C GLN A 140 11.40 -9.05 -20.69
N PRO A 141 12.00 -10.22 -21.01
CA PRO A 141 12.30 -10.56 -22.39
C PRO A 141 11.01 -10.66 -23.20
N ARG A 142 10.99 -10.04 -24.39
CA ARG A 142 9.84 -9.95 -25.32
C ARG A 142 9.19 -11.30 -25.71
N SER A 143 9.76 -12.44 -25.31
CA SER A 143 9.29 -13.79 -25.65
C SER A 143 8.14 -14.31 -24.78
N SER A 144 7.77 -13.67 -23.67
CA SER A 144 6.68 -14.15 -22.78
C SER A 144 5.32 -13.47 -22.98
N ILE A 145 5.21 -12.46 -23.85
CA ILE A 145 3.98 -11.67 -24.03
C ILE A 145 2.89 -12.44 -24.81
N LEU A 146 3.21 -13.55 -25.51
CA LEU A 146 2.25 -14.29 -26.33
C LEU A 146 1.56 -15.49 -25.65
N GLN A 147 1.68 -15.68 -24.33
CA GLN A 147 1.02 -16.81 -23.65
C GLN A 147 -0.02 -16.47 -22.57
N ASN A 148 -0.22 -15.19 -22.21
CA ASN A 148 -1.14 -14.85 -21.12
C ASN A 148 -2.50 -14.24 -21.53
N ASP A 149 -2.81 -14.12 -22.82
CA ASP A 149 -4.10 -13.56 -23.30
C ASP A 149 -5.30 -14.52 -23.20
N LYS A 150 -5.25 -15.57 -22.36
CA LYS A 150 -6.37 -16.52 -22.23
C LYS A 150 -6.98 -16.69 -20.85
N VAL A 151 -6.64 -15.90 -19.84
CA VAL A 151 -7.35 -15.98 -18.55
C VAL A 151 -7.77 -14.60 -18.05
N ALA A 152 -9.09 -14.40 -18.12
CA ALA A 152 -9.92 -13.46 -17.35
C ALA A 152 -10.03 -12.00 -17.84
N ILE A 153 -10.77 -11.80 -18.93
CA ILE A 153 -11.82 -10.77 -18.97
C ILE A 153 -13.11 -11.45 -19.47
N GLY A 154 -13.81 -12.10 -18.54
CA GLY A 154 -15.23 -12.41 -18.69
C GLY A 154 -16.03 -11.19 -18.26
N VAL A 155 -16.16 -10.19 -19.14
CA VAL A 155 -17.24 -9.20 -19.07
C VAL A 155 -17.90 -9.20 -20.44
N THR A 156 -19.16 -9.58 -20.43
CA THR A 156 -20.02 -9.83 -21.59
C THR A 156 -20.13 -8.60 -22.49
N ALA A 157 -19.47 -8.64 -23.64
CA ALA A 157 -19.77 -7.78 -24.77
C ALA A 157 -21.09 -8.24 -25.42
N LYS A 158 -22.19 -7.56 -25.10
CA LYS A 158 -23.42 -7.60 -25.91
C LYS A 158 -23.84 -6.19 -26.24
N GLU A 159 -22.99 -5.46 -26.96
CA GLU A 159 -23.35 -4.17 -27.57
C GLU A 159 -22.39 -3.85 -28.73
N SER A 160 -22.55 -4.58 -29.84
CA SER A 160 -22.01 -4.18 -31.15
C SER A 160 -22.65 -5.00 -32.25
N SER A 161 -23.94 -4.78 -32.47
CA SER A 161 -24.58 -5.16 -33.74
C SER A 161 -25.67 -4.17 -34.13
N ILE A 162 -25.39 -2.87 -34.07
CA ILE A 162 -26.14 -1.86 -34.84
C ILE A 162 -25.19 -0.71 -35.21
N ARG A 163 -24.38 -0.89 -36.26
CA ARG A 163 -23.97 0.20 -37.17
C ARG A 163 -23.19 -0.35 -38.36
N ALA A 164 -23.93 -0.79 -39.35
CA ALA A 164 -23.48 -0.81 -40.74
C ALA A 164 -24.71 -0.72 -41.63
N GLY A 165 -24.93 0.42 -42.27
CA GLY A 165 -25.92 0.50 -43.34
C GLY A 165 -26.53 1.88 -43.61
N ARG A 166 -25.91 2.59 -44.56
CA ARG A 166 -26.52 3.48 -45.56
C ARG A 166 -26.89 4.93 -45.21
N ASN A 167 -26.13 5.80 -45.86
CA ASN A 167 -26.50 7.14 -46.33
C ASN A 167 -27.83 7.13 -47.11
N ASP A 168 -28.55 8.25 -47.02
CA ASP A 168 -28.86 9.17 -48.13
C ASP A 168 -30.34 9.57 -48.16
N SER A 169 -30.62 10.83 -47.81
CA SER A 169 -31.72 11.63 -48.36
C SER A 169 -31.70 13.02 -47.73
N THR A 170 -31.21 13.96 -48.52
CA THR A 170 -31.65 15.36 -48.62
C THR A 170 -33.16 15.53 -48.37
N GLU A 171 -33.57 16.49 -47.54
CA GLU A 171 -34.49 17.60 -47.91
C GLU A 171 -35.11 18.31 -46.68
N SER A 172 -35.28 19.62 -46.84
CA SER A 172 -36.18 20.52 -46.11
C SER A 172 -35.81 20.96 -44.69
N ILE A 173 -35.04 22.06 -44.62
CA ILE A 173 -35.30 23.11 -43.63
C ILE A 173 -36.02 24.24 -44.39
N LYS A 174 -37.34 24.28 -44.26
CA LYS A 174 -38.14 25.50 -44.47
C LYS A 174 -38.39 26.12 -43.11
N ASP A 175 -38.05 27.41 -43.03
CA ASP A 175 -38.72 28.49 -42.28
C ASP A 175 -39.48 28.14 -41.00
N ILE A 176 -39.06 28.71 -39.86
CA ILE A 176 -39.95 29.34 -38.86
C ILE A 176 -39.18 30.47 -38.16
N ARG A 177 -39.65 31.69 -38.43
CA ARG A 177 -39.55 32.98 -37.72
C ARG A 177 -38.20 33.66 -37.48
#